data_AF-D8LG57-F1
#
_entry.id   AF-D8LG57-F1
#
_cell.length_a   1.000
_cell.length_b   1.000
_cell.length_c   1.000
_cell.angle_alpha   90.00
_cell.angle_beta   90.00
_cell.angle_gamma   90.00
#
_symmetry.space_group_name_H-M   'P 1'
#
loop_
_entity.id
_entity.type
_entity.pdbx_description
1 polymer ?
#
loop_
_entity_poly.entity_id
_entity_poly.type
_entity_poly.pdbx_seq_one_letter_code
_entity_poly.pdbx_strand_id
1 'polypeptide(L)'
;MVLSHTRRTHPATAMALPFMTPSPGINYNFVAGSYLVCSLILVVLLALDKFLHVEAVEGSWVVFAPFLPCLAWALVIRSKWLATGGGSSSSSTSTSTSNHVKDD
;
A
#
# COMPACT_ATOMS: atom_id res chain seq x y z
N MET A 1 43.66 -26.89 -6.74
CA MET A 1 42.78 -26.49 -5.62
C MET A 1 42.33 -25.06 -5.91
N VAL A 2 41.20 -24.89 -6.59
CA VAL A 2 40.74 -23.61 -7.16
C VAL A 2 39.76 -22.97 -6.16
N LEU A 3 40.20 -21.88 -5.51
CA LEU A 3 39.34 -21.06 -4.65
C LEU A 3 38.54 -20.08 -5.50
N SER A 4 37.36 -20.52 -5.97
CA SER A 4 36.39 -19.67 -6.63
C SER A 4 35.83 -18.64 -5.65
N HIS A 5 36.40 -17.44 -5.64
CA HIS A 5 35.85 -16.30 -4.91
C HIS A 5 34.61 -15.79 -5.64
N THR A 6 33.44 -16.25 -5.19
CA THR A 6 32.15 -15.69 -5.58
C THR A 6 32.08 -14.24 -5.09
N ARG A 7 32.43 -13.27 -5.95
CA ARG A 7 32.09 -11.86 -5.70
C ARG A 7 30.57 -11.74 -5.70
N ARG A 8 29.98 -11.63 -4.51
CA ARG A 8 28.64 -11.05 -4.34
C ARG A 8 28.72 -9.60 -4.81
N THR A 9 28.37 -9.35 -6.06
CA THR A 9 27.99 -8.02 -6.49
C THR A 9 26.65 -7.71 -5.82
N HIS A 10 26.69 -6.97 -4.71
CA HIS A 10 25.48 -6.36 -4.18
C HIS A 10 24.95 -5.43 -5.29
N PRO A 11 23.76 -5.68 -5.86
CA PRO A 11 23.18 -4.73 -6.79
C PRO A 11 23.01 -3.42 -6.02
N ALA A 12 23.50 -2.32 -6.60
CA ALA A 12 23.37 -0.98 -6.04
C ALA A 12 21.88 -0.72 -5.78
N THR A 13 21.47 -0.92 -4.52
CA THR A 13 20.14 -0.58 -4.04
C THR A 13 20.03 0.92 -4.13
N ALA A 14 19.48 1.41 -5.25
CA ALA A 14 19.02 2.77 -5.38
C ALA A 14 18.23 3.11 -4.11
N MET A 15 18.59 4.22 -3.47
CA MET A 15 18.11 4.67 -2.17
C MET A 15 16.61 4.98 -2.23
N ALA A 16 15.78 3.95 -2.33
CA ALA A 16 14.36 4.06 -2.14
C ALA A 16 14.14 4.37 -0.67
N LEU A 17 13.53 5.53 -0.39
CA LEU A 17 13.10 5.86 0.96
C LEU A 17 12.24 4.68 1.47
N PRO A 18 12.63 3.98 2.54
CA PRO A 18 12.01 2.71 2.92
C PRO A 18 10.51 2.87 3.22
N PHE A 19 10.10 4.07 3.63
CA PHE A 19 8.71 4.45 3.87
C PHE A 19 7.92 4.85 2.61
N MET A 20 8.52 4.87 1.42
CA MET A 20 7.85 5.19 0.14
C MET A 20 7.71 3.97 -0.79
N THR A 21 8.04 2.79 -0.31
CA THR A 21 8.00 1.55 -1.10
C THR A 21 6.81 0.71 -0.65
N PRO A 22 5.88 0.34 -1.56
CA PRO A 22 4.76 -0.51 -1.18
C PRO A 22 5.27 -1.89 -0.75
N SER A 23 4.72 -2.40 0.34
CA SER A 23 5.01 -3.74 0.81
C SER A 23 4.32 -4.79 -0.06
N PRO A 24 5.00 -5.89 -0.42
CA PRO A 24 4.36 -7.06 -1.00
C PRO A 24 3.23 -7.59 -0.10
N GLY A 25 2.16 -8.11 -0.70
CA GLY A 25 1.05 -8.74 0.02
C GLY A 25 0.06 -7.79 0.70
N ILE A 26 0.31 -6.48 0.72
CA ILE A 26 -0.62 -5.49 1.27
C ILE A 26 -1.54 -4.94 0.18
N ASN A 27 -2.85 -4.94 0.45
CA ASN A 27 -3.85 -4.30 -0.40
C ASN A 27 -3.98 -2.81 -0.05
N TYR A 28 -3.35 -1.96 -0.86
CA TYR A 28 -3.37 -0.52 -0.64
C TYR A 28 -4.73 0.14 -0.98
N ASN A 29 -5.67 -0.58 -1.62
CA ASN A 29 -7.04 -0.08 -1.75
C ASN A 29 -7.75 -0.03 -0.39
N PHE A 30 -7.57 -1.08 0.43
CA PHE A 30 -8.12 -1.13 1.79
C PHE A 30 -7.46 -0.08 2.69
N VAL A 31 -6.13 0.02 2.66
CA VAL A 31 -5.38 0.99 3.46
C VAL A 31 -5.78 2.44 3.13
N ALA A 32 -5.81 2.81 1.85
CA ALA A 32 -6.26 4.14 1.47
C ALA A 32 -7.74 4.36 1.82
N GLY A 33 -8.59 3.34 1.67
CA GLY A 33 -10.00 3.39 2.02
C GLY A 33 -10.26 3.63 3.50
N SER A 34 -9.53 2.96 4.40
CA SER A 34 -9.70 3.14 5.85
C SER A 34 -9.30 4.56 6.30
N TYR A 35 -8.16 5.07 5.81
CA TYR A 35 -7.75 6.45 6.09
C TYR A 35 -8.73 7.47 5.49
N LEU A 36 -9.34 7.18 4.33
CA LEU A 36 -10.34 8.04 3.72
C LEU A 36 -11.59 8.12 4.61
N VAL A 37 -12.10 7.00 5.11
CA VAL A 37 -13.28 6.98 6.00
C VAL A 37 -13.03 7.80 7.26
N CYS A 38 -11.90 7.62 7.93
CA CYS A 38 -11.56 8.42 9.12
C CYS A 38 -11.39 9.91 8.78
N SER A 39 -10.82 10.24 7.62
CA SER A 39 -10.70 11.63 7.17
C SER A 39 -12.07 12.25 6.85
N LEU A 40 -13.03 11.46 6.34
CA LEU A 40 -14.41 11.94 6.15
C LEU A 40 -15.10 12.22 7.50
N ILE A 41 -14.87 11.39 8.52
CA ILE A 41 -15.35 11.65 9.88
C ILE A 41 -14.78 12.97 10.40
N LEU A 42 -13.48 13.23 10.18
CA LEU A 42 -12.89 14.53 10.50
C LEU A 42 -13.64 15.66 9.82
N VAL A 43 -13.89 15.58 8.51
CA VAL A 43 -14.56 16.65 7.75
C VAL A 43 -15.97 16.88 8.27
N VAL A 44 -16.71 15.81 8.59
CA VAL A 44 -18.06 15.91 9.17
C VAL A 44 -18.03 16.57 10.55
N LEU A 45 -17.13 16.14 11.45
CA LEU A 45 -17.02 16.72 12.79
C LEU A 45 -16.54 18.17 12.74
N LEU A 46 -15.59 18.48 11.86
CA LEU A 46 -15.11 19.84 11.64
C LEU A 46 -16.23 20.72 11.11
N ALA A 47 -17.08 20.20 10.22
CA ALA A 47 -18.22 20.94 9.73
C ALA A 47 -19.31 21.15 10.78
N LEU A 48 -19.58 20.14 11.62
CA LEU A 48 -20.52 20.27 12.73
C LEU A 48 -20.05 21.30 13.77
N ASP A 49 -18.77 21.31 14.11
CA ASP A 49 -18.17 22.31 15.02
C ASP A 49 -18.15 23.70 14.37
N LYS A 50 -17.50 23.86 13.21
CA LYS A 50 -17.18 25.19 12.65
C LYS A 50 -18.23 25.82 11.75
N PHE A 51 -19.11 25.03 11.14
CA PHE A 51 -20.21 25.58 10.31
C PHE A 51 -21.55 25.54 11.04
N LEU A 52 -21.83 24.45 11.77
CA LEU A 52 -23.13 24.25 12.43
C LEU A 52 -23.12 24.60 13.93
N HIS A 53 -21.96 24.98 14.50
CA HIS A 53 -21.82 25.43 15.89
C HIS A 53 -22.40 24.44 16.92
N VAL A 54 -22.22 23.14 16.68
CA VAL A 54 -22.70 22.08 17.59
C VAL A 54 -21.70 21.91 18.74
N GLU A 55 -22.02 22.46 19.92
CA GLU A 55 -21.14 22.44 21.11
C GLU A 55 -20.74 21.01 21.55
N ALA A 56 -21.61 20.02 21.33
CA ALA A 56 -21.37 18.64 21.75
C ALA A 56 -20.16 17.96 21.03
N VAL A 57 -19.69 18.52 19.91
CA VAL A 57 -18.56 17.99 19.13
C VAL A 57 -17.38 18.96 19.06
N GLU A 58 -17.40 20.02 19.86
CA GLU A 58 -16.34 21.04 19.87
C GLU A 58 -14.97 20.38 20.13
N GLY A 59 -14.03 20.62 19.22
CA GLY A 59 -12.66 20.06 19.31
C GLY A 59 -12.53 18.55 19.07
N SER A 60 -13.63 17.80 18.91
CA SER A 60 -13.58 16.34 18.69
C SER A 60 -12.92 15.96 17.36
N TRP A 61 -12.96 16.84 16.36
CA TRP A 61 -12.30 16.65 15.06
C TRP A 61 -10.77 16.58 15.17
N VAL A 62 -10.16 17.14 16.23
CA VAL A 62 -8.70 17.12 16.44
C VAL A 62 -8.18 15.70 16.61
N VAL A 63 -8.97 14.80 17.21
CA VAL A 63 -8.62 13.38 17.37
C VAL A 63 -8.39 12.70 16.01
N PHE A 64 -9.09 13.17 14.97
CA PHE A 64 -8.98 12.65 13.62
C PHE A 64 -7.98 13.43 12.74
N ALA A 65 -7.38 14.52 13.24
CA ALA A 65 -6.41 15.32 12.49
C ALA A 65 -5.22 14.52 11.93
N PRO A 66 -4.61 13.53 12.63
CA PRO A 66 -3.49 12.78 12.07
C PRO A 66 -3.88 11.89 10.87
N PHE A 67 -5.16 11.68 10.60
CA PHE A 67 -5.59 10.86 9.46
C PHE A 67 -5.40 11.57 8.11
N LEU A 68 -5.38 12.91 8.07
CA LEU A 68 -5.12 13.66 6.83
C LEU A 68 -3.70 13.47 6.27
N PRO A 69 -2.61 13.66 7.05
CA PRO A 69 -1.26 13.37 6.55
C PRO A 69 -1.07 11.87 6.22
N CYS A 70 -1.71 10.97 6.98
CA CYS A 70 -1.69 9.54 6.69
C CYS A 70 -2.43 9.18 5.40
N LEU A 71 -3.57 9.82 5.11
CA LEU A 71 -4.31 9.63 3.86
C LEU A 71 -3.48 10.09 2.66
N ALA A 72 -2.85 11.26 2.76
CA ALA A 72 -1.97 11.77 1.70
C ALA A 72 -0.85 10.76 1.39
N TRP A 73 -0.19 10.24 2.43
CA TRP A 73 0.82 9.20 2.25
C TRP A 73 0.24 7.91 1.65
N ALA A 74 -0.90 7.43 2.16
CA ALA A 74 -1.53 6.20 1.67
C ALA A 74 -1.90 6.29 0.18
N LEU A 75 -2.33 7.46 -0.29
CA LEU A 75 -2.60 7.72 -1.71
C LEU A 75 -1.32 7.71 -2.55
N VAL A 76 -0.22 8.30 -2.05
CA VAL A 76 1.09 8.25 -2.73
C VAL A 76 1.57 6.81 -2.86
N ILE A 77 1.52 6.01 -1.79
CA ILE A 77 1.93 4.60 -1.84
C ILE A 77 1.02 3.79 -2.75
N ARG A 78 -0.28 4.03 -2.69
CA ARG A 78 -1.26 3.38 -3.58
C ARG A 78 -0.92 3.65 -5.05
N SER A 79 -0.60 4.89 -5.42
CA SER A 79 -0.20 5.22 -6.79
C SER A 79 1.03 4.42 -7.24
N LYS A 80 2.02 4.24 -6.35
CA LYS A 80 3.22 3.43 -6.62
C LYS A 80 2.92 1.93 -6.68
N TRP A 81 2.02 1.44 -5.82
CA TRP A 81 1.55 0.06 -5.82
C TRP A 81 0.79 -0.27 -7.12
N LEU A 82 -0.07 0.63 -7.59
CA LEU A 82 -0.76 0.49 -8.88
C LEU A 82 0.21 0.48 -10.06
N ALA A 83 1.25 1.33 -10.03
CA ALA A 83 2.30 1.34 -11.05
C ALA A 83 3.10 0.02 -11.12
N THR A 84 3.09 -0.78 -10.04
CA THR A 84 3.76 -2.09 -9.96
C THR A 84 2.82 -3.26 -10.34
N GLY A 85 1.61 -2.96 -10.81
CA GLY A 85 0.61 -3.99 -11.17
C GLY A 85 -0.19 -4.50 -9.98
N GLY A 86 -0.52 -3.60 -9.03
CA GLY A 86 -1.12 -3.82 -7.71
C GLY A 86 -2.35 -4.75 -7.64
N GLY A 87 -2.17 -6.03 -7.92
CA GLY A 87 -3.23 -7.04 -7.93
C GLY A 87 -2.99 -8.24 -8.85
N SER A 88 -1.98 -8.22 -9.73
CA SER A 88 -1.68 -9.34 -10.63
C SER A 88 -0.89 -10.48 -9.96
N SER A 89 -1.44 -11.01 -8.87
CA SER A 89 -1.02 -12.29 -8.30
C SER A 89 -2.21 -13.25 -8.17
N SER A 90 -3.02 -13.35 -9.23
CA SER A 90 -3.78 -14.55 -9.52
C SER A 90 -2.91 -15.49 -10.36
N SER A 91 -2.18 -16.36 -9.66
CA SER A 91 -1.89 -17.75 -10.07
C SER A 91 -1.56 -17.98 -11.55
N SER A 92 -0.32 -17.70 -11.96
CA SER A 92 0.34 -18.45 -13.04
C SER A 92 1.07 -19.65 -12.44
N THR A 93 0.32 -20.61 -11.91
CA THR A 93 0.81 -22.00 -11.79
C THR A 93 0.23 -22.75 -12.99
N SER A 94 0.81 -22.50 -14.15
CA SER A 94 0.71 -23.34 -15.32
C SER A 94 1.50 -24.63 -15.06
N THR A 95 0.91 -25.57 -14.33
CA THR A 95 1.30 -26.97 -14.43
C THR A 95 0.61 -27.56 -15.66
N SER A 96 1.10 -27.21 -16.84
CA SER A 96 0.89 -27.99 -18.05
C SER A 96 1.74 -29.27 -17.91
N THR A 97 1.20 -30.28 -17.24
CA THR A 97 1.68 -31.65 -17.42
C THR A 97 1.16 -32.12 -18.78
N SER A 98 1.89 -31.78 -19.84
CA SER A 98 1.76 -32.44 -21.13
C SER A 98 2.34 -33.84 -20.97
N ASN A 99 1.47 -34.82 -20.70
CA ASN A 99 1.85 -36.22 -20.83
C ASN A 99 2.00 -36.50 -22.32
N HIS A 100 3.25 -36.44 -22.76
CA HIS A 100 3.76 -36.98 -24.01
C HIS A 100 3.27 -38.43 -24.14
N VAL A 101 2.34 -38.65 -25.08
CA VAL A 101 2.00 -39.97 -25.63
C VAL A 101 3.31 -40.61 -26.06
N LYS A 102 3.67 -41.76 -25.50
CA LYS A 102 4.74 -42.59 -26.04
C LYS A 102 4.07 -43.83 -26.59
N ASP A 103 3.89 -43.82 -27.90
CA ASP A 103 3.63 -44.99 -28.70
C ASP A 103 4.80 -45.97 -28.50
N ASP A 104 4.48 -47.18 -28.04
CA ASP A 104 5.23 -48.42 -28.24
C ASP A 104 4.27 -49.61 -28.04
#